data_AF-A0A8R1I6D8-F1
#
_entry.id   AF-A0A8R1I6D8-F1
#
_cell.length_a   1.000
_cell.length_b   1.000
_cell.length_c   1.000
_cell.angle_alpha   90.00
_cell.angle_beta   90.00
_cell.angle_gamma   90.00
#
_symmetry.space_group_name_H-M   'P 1'
#
loop_
_entity.id
_entity.type
_entity.pdbx_description
1 polymer ?
#
loop_
_entity_poly.entity_id
_entity_poly.type
_entity_poly.pdbx_seq_one_letter_code
_entity_poly.pdbx_strand_id
1 'polypeptide(L)'
;MMRFNAINVLIMGIAISDIFFLSYYVNGGIEDYLKTGKLRECIPPRSYLFAVFFWLISYLRDVFRRVSTFLGILLALIRALVIRYPTNQTARIFLLYSTSWIVIAVTLLISLPVSWLNWGRVIIKQYEDWEPSQECIGFPKNATYPNYD
;
A
#
# COMPACT_ATOMS: atom_id res chain seq x y z
N MET A 1 23.34 23.44 5.77
CA MET A 1 23.60 22.55 4.62
C MET A 1 23.07 21.17 4.96
N MET A 2 21.91 20.78 4.42
CA MET A 2 21.32 19.46 4.67
C MET A 2 22.20 18.42 3.97
N ARG A 3 23.08 17.76 4.72
CA ARG A 3 23.95 16.71 4.15
C ARG A 3 23.05 15.58 3.66
N PHE A 4 23.22 15.15 2.41
CA PHE A 4 22.67 13.89 1.89
C PHE A 4 23.31 12.72 2.66
N ASN A 5 22.82 12.48 3.88
CA ASN A 5 23.24 11.40 4.75
C ASN A 5 22.28 10.21 4.58
N ALA A 6 22.79 8.99 4.77
CA ALA A 6 22.00 7.75 4.75
C ALA A 6 20.68 7.84 5.53
N ILE A 7 20.72 8.47 6.71
CA ILE A 7 19.56 8.68 7.57
C ILE A 7 18.44 9.43 6.84
N ASN A 8 18.75 10.48 6.08
CA ASN A 8 17.75 11.27 5.37
C ASN A 8 17.11 10.46 4.24
N VAL A 9 17.89 9.63 3.54
CA VAL A 9 17.37 8.74 2.50
C VAL A 9 16.44 7.68 3.09
N LEU A 10 16.80 7.08 4.23
CA LEU A 10 15.95 6.11 4.92
C LEU A 10 14.64 6.75 5.42
N ILE A 11 14.72 7.93 6.04
CA ILE A 11 13.54 8.67 6.50
C ILE A 11 12.62 9.02 5.33
N MET A 12 13.18 9.43 4.18
CA MET A 12 12.40 9.69 2.97
C MET A 12 11.69 8.42 2.47
N GLY A 13 12.38 7.27 2.47
CA GLY A 13 11.78 5.99 2.10
C GLY A 13 10.63 5.57 3.03
N ILE A 14 10.77 5.79 4.34
CA ILE A 14 9.71 5.57 5.34
C ILE A 14 8.52 6.48 5.05
N ALA A 15 8.76 7.79 4.92
CA ALA A 15 7.70 8.77 4.68
C ALA A 15 6.90 8.48 3.41
N ILE A 16 7.57 8.12 2.31
CA ILE A 16 6.90 7.73 1.06
C ILE A 16 6.03 6.48 1.29
N SER A 17 6.59 5.47 1.97
CA SER A 17 5.86 4.22 2.25
C SER A 17 4.62 4.45 3.12
N ASP A 18 4.73 5.31 4.13
CA ASP A 18 3.62 5.68 5.02
C ASP A 18 2.54 6.48 4.29
N ILE A 19 2.92 7.43 3.42
CA ILE A 19 1.96 8.18 2.60
C ILE A 19 1.17 7.23 1.71
N PHE A 20 1.83 6.30 1.01
CA PHE A 20 1.16 5.30 0.18
C PHE A 20 0.21 4.41 1.00
N PHE A 21 0.66 3.95 2.16
CA PHE A 21 -0.15 3.14 3.06
C PHE A 21 -1.39 3.87 3.57
N LEU A 22 -1.23 5.11 4.06
CA LEU A 22 -2.33 5.91 4.60
C LEU A 22 -3.32 6.33 3.52
N SER A 23 -2.83 6.65 2.31
CA SER A 23 -3.67 7.04 1.17
C SER A 23 -4.71 5.95 0.83
N TYR A 24 -4.36 4.67 1.00
CA TYR A 24 -5.29 3.56 0.83
C TYR A 24 -6.49 3.66 1.79
N TYR A 25 -6.23 3.90 3.07
CA TYR A 25 -7.29 3.97 4.09
C TYR A 25 -8.14 5.22 3.93
N VAL A 26 -7.53 6.34 3.56
CA VAL A 26 -8.28 7.57 3.28
C VAL A 26 -9.24 7.35 2.11
N ASN A 27 -8.78 6.71 1.03
CA ASN A 27 -9.65 6.43 -0.12
C ASN A 27 -10.80 5.48 0.24
N GLY A 28 -10.52 4.42 1.02
CA GLY A 28 -11.57 3.53 1.53
C GLY A 28 -12.58 4.24 2.44
N GLY A 29 -12.09 5.10 3.35
CA GLY A 29 -12.95 5.87 4.24
C GLY A 29 -13.82 6.90 3.51
N ILE A 30 -13.29 7.54 2.46
CA ILE A 30 -14.08 8.42 1.59
C ILE A 30 -15.17 7.63 0.87
N GLU A 31 -14.84 6.46 0.33
CA GLU A 31 -15.82 5.61 -0.35
C GLU A 31 -16.95 5.17 0.59
N ASP A 32 -16.60 4.73 1.81
CA ASP A 32 -17.59 4.35 2.82
C ASP A 32 -18.45 5.53 3.26
N TYR A 33 -17.84 6.72 3.42
CA TYR A 33 -18.57 7.94 3.73
C TYR A 33 -19.55 8.33 2.61
N LEU A 34 -19.14 8.22 1.34
CA LEU A 34 -20.02 8.51 0.18
C LEU A 34 -21.15 7.48 0.00
N LYS A 35 -21.00 6.28 0.56
CA LYS A 35 -22.02 5.24 0.59
C LYS A 35 -22.91 5.32 1.84
N THR A 36 -22.52 6.10 2.84
CA THR A 36 -23.30 6.28 4.06
C THR A 36 -24.64 6.92 3.73
N GLY A 37 -25.74 6.28 4.16
CA GLY A 37 -27.10 6.74 3.88
C GLY A 37 -27.68 6.29 2.53
N LYS A 38 -26.95 5.52 1.72
CA LYS A 38 -27.49 4.90 0.49
C LYS A 38 -27.92 3.46 0.74
N LEU A 39 -29.01 3.03 0.10
CA LEU A 39 -29.41 1.63 0.07
C LEU A 39 -28.33 0.81 -0.66
N ARG A 40 -27.91 -0.33 -0.10
CA ARG A 40 -26.84 -1.17 -0.69
C ARG A 40 -27.20 -1.64 -2.11
N GLU A 41 -28.48 -1.86 -2.34
CA GLU A 41 -29.07 -2.29 -3.63
C GLU A 41 -29.03 -1.20 -4.71
N CYS A 42 -28.69 0.04 -4.37
CA CYS A 42 -28.55 1.15 -5.31
C CYS A 42 -27.09 1.52 -5.59
N ILE A 43 -26.13 0.75 -5.06
CA ILE A 43 -24.70 0.97 -5.28
C ILE A 43 -24.27 0.02 -6.41
N PRO A 44 -23.90 0.55 -7.60
CA PRO A 44 -23.49 -0.30 -8.70
C PRO A 44 -22.20 -1.06 -8.38
N PRO A 45 -22.02 -2.27 -8.93
CA PRO A 45 -20.83 -3.07 -8.71
C PRO A 45 -19.60 -2.42 -9.36
N ARG A 46 -18.42 -2.83 -8.88
CA ARG A 46 -17.15 -2.37 -9.42
C ARG A 46 -16.91 -3.05 -10.77
N SER A 47 -16.37 -2.29 -11.73
CA SER A 47 -15.93 -2.86 -13.00
C SER A 47 -14.74 -3.80 -12.81
N TYR A 48 -14.54 -4.74 -13.73
CA TYR A 48 -13.41 -5.67 -13.68
C TYR A 48 -12.06 -4.96 -13.56
N LEU A 49 -11.83 -3.90 -14.35
CA LEU A 49 -10.61 -3.10 -14.26
C LEU A 49 -10.43 -2.47 -12.88
N PHE A 50 -11.52 -2.03 -12.26
CA PHE A 50 -11.48 -1.48 -10.91
C PHE A 50 -11.18 -2.54 -9.86
N ALA A 51 -11.73 -3.76 -10.00
CA ALA A 51 -11.42 -4.90 -9.13
C ALA A 51 -9.94 -5.28 -9.21
N VAL A 52 -9.37 -5.39 -10.42
CA VAL A 52 -7.94 -5.65 -10.64
C VAL A 52 -7.07 -4.55 -10.03
N PHE A 53 -7.45 -3.28 -10.23
CA PHE A 53 -6.73 -2.15 -9.67
C PHE A 53 -6.77 -2.14 -8.14
N PHE A 54 -7.93 -2.41 -7.55
CA PHE A 54 -8.08 -2.51 -6.10
C PHE A 54 -7.25 -3.64 -5.50
N TRP A 55 -7.21 -4.80 -6.16
CA TRP A 55 -6.34 -5.91 -5.79
C TRP A 55 -4.86 -5.50 -5.83
N LEU A 56 -4.42 -4.86 -6.92
CA LEU A 56 -3.04 -4.40 -7.08
C LEU A 56 -2.65 -3.39 -5.98
N ILE A 57 -3.52 -2.41 -5.70
CA ILE A 57 -3.28 -1.45 -4.63
C ILE A 57 -3.22 -2.15 -3.27
N SER A 58 -4.12 -3.10 -3.00
CA SER A 58 -4.14 -3.83 -1.73
C SER A 58 -2.86 -4.65 -1.52
N TYR A 59 -2.35 -5.26 -2.59
CA TYR A 59 -1.04 -5.90 -2.62
C TYR A 59 0.09 -4.90 -2.31
N LEU A 60 0.14 -3.77 -3.01
CA LEU A 60 1.17 -2.74 -2.81
C LEU A 60 1.12 -2.14 -1.40
N ARG A 61 -0.06 -1.91 -0.85
CA ARG A 61 -0.26 -1.43 0.53
C ARG A 61 0.42 -2.36 1.54
N ASP A 62 0.27 -3.67 1.38
CA ASP A 62 0.92 -4.63 2.28
C ASP A 62 2.45 -4.63 2.14
N VAL A 63 2.96 -4.43 0.93
CA VAL A 63 4.40 -4.26 0.66
C VAL A 63 4.92 -2.99 1.34
N PHE A 64 4.31 -1.83 1.08
CA PHE A 64 4.75 -0.54 1.63
C PHE A 64 4.67 -0.49 3.15
N ARG A 65 3.63 -1.10 3.74
CA ARG A 65 3.54 -1.25 5.21
C ARG A 65 4.76 -1.99 5.77
N ARG A 66 5.14 -3.12 5.18
CA ARG A 66 6.29 -3.93 5.66
C ARG A 66 7.61 -3.19 5.45
N VAL A 67 7.75 -2.53 4.30
CA VAL A 67 8.95 -1.74 3.97
C VAL A 67 9.15 -0.62 5.00
N SER A 68 8.09 0.14 5.33
CA SER A 68 8.16 1.16 6.36
C SER A 68 8.65 0.61 7.70
N THR A 69 8.09 -0.52 8.16
CA THR A 69 8.48 -1.17 9.42
C THR A 69 9.94 -1.61 9.42
N PHE A 70 10.39 -2.29 8.37
CA PHE A 70 11.78 -2.77 8.28
C PHE A 70 12.78 -1.61 8.17
N LEU A 71 12.46 -0.57 7.39
CA LEU A 71 13.30 0.63 7.30
C LEU A 71 13.37 1.36 8.64
N GLY A 72 12.27 1.42 9.40
CA GLY A 72 12.26 1.97 10.75
C GLY A 72 13.17 1.22 11.72
N ILE A 73 13.13 -0.12 11.70
CA ILE A 73 14.01 -0.98 12.50
C ILE A 73 15.48 -0.74 12.12
N LEU A 74 15.78 -0.72 10.82
CA LEU A 74 17.13 -0.49 10.30
C LEU A 74 17.65 0.90 10.66
N LEU A 75 16.81 1.93 10.62
CA LEU A 75 17.16 3.27 11.06
C LEU A 75 17.53 3.31 12.55
N ALA A 76 16.76 2.62 13.40
CA ALA A 76 17.05 2.52 14.83
C ALA A 76 18.39 1.78 15.09
N LEU A 77 18.63 0.68 14.37
CA LEU A 77 19.89 -0.08 14.45
C LEU A 77 21.09 0.76 14.02
N ILE A 78 20.99 1.49 12.92
CA ILE A 78 22.06 2.39 12.44
C ILE A 78 22.36 3.45 13.49
N ARG A 79 21.34 4.06 14.10
CA ARG A 79 21.55 5.04 15.18
C ARG A 79 22.26 4.43 16.38
N ALA A 80 21.84 3.23 16.81
CA ALA A 80 22.48 2.54 17.92
C ALA A 80 23.95 2.19 17.63
N LEU A 81 24.24 1.71 16.41
CA LEU A 81 25.61 1.36 15.97
C LEU A 81 26.53 2.59 15.96
N VAL A 82 26.04 3.72 15.46
CA VAL A 82 26.82 4.97 15.37
C VAL A 82 27.17 5.52 16.75
N ILE A 83 26.22 5.46 17.70
CA ILE A 83 26.44 5.92 19.07
C ILE A 83 27.41 4.99 19.81
N ARG A 84 27.26 3.67 19.64
CA ARG A 84 28.03 2.67 20.39
C ARG A 84 29.44 2.44 19.83
N TYR A 85 29.63 2.60 18.52
CA TYR A 85 30.90 2.31 17.83
C TYR A 85 31.32 3.45 16.89
N PRO A 86 31.64 4.64 17.42
CA PRO A 86 31.92 5.83 16.61
C PRO A 86 33.16 5.70 15.69
N THR A 87 34.13 4.85 16.05
CA THR A 87 35.39 4.66 15.29
C THR A 87 35.37 3.44 14.36
N ASN A 88 34.30 2.65 14.36
CA ASN A 88 34.24 1.44 13.55
C ASN A 88 33.99 1.78 12.06
N GLN A 89 34.92 1.39 11.18
CA GLN A 89 34.81 1.60 9.73
C GLN A 89 33.56 0.93 9.13
N THR A 90 33.13 -0.23 9.65
CA THR A 90 31.92 -0.92 9.20
C THR A 90 30.67 -0.07 9.46
N ALA A 91 30.61 0.62 10.61
CA ALA A 91 29.49 1.53 10.93
C ALA A 91 29.45 2.74 9.98
N ARG A 92 30.59 3.18 9.45
CA ARG A 92 30.67 4.28 8.47
C ARG A 92 30.10 3.88 7.10
N ILE A 93 30.17 2.61 6.71
CA ILE A 93 29.58 2.13 5.45
C ILE A 93 28.06 2.31 5.48
N PHE A 94 27.40 2.01 6.60
CA PHE A 94 25.95 2.19 6.76
C PHE A 94 25.49 3.66 6.74
N LEU A 95 26.43 4.61 6.90
CA LEU A 95 26.16 6.05 6.81
C LEU A 95 26.21 6.59 5.37
N LEU A 96 26.63 5.78 4.40
CA LEU A 96 26.66 6.14 2.99
C LEU A 96 25.24 6.10 2.39
N TYR A 97 24.90 7.14 1.64
CA TYR A 97 23.59 7.24 0.98
C TYR A 97 23.33 6.10 -0.02
N SER A 98 24.38 5.60 -0.69
CA SER A 98 24.29 4.47 -1.63
C SER A 98 23.85 3.18 -0.93
N THR A 99 24.35 2.94 0.28
CA THR A 99 23.94 1.80 1.11
C THR A 99 22.46 1.90 1.50
N SER A 100 21.93 3.09 1.77
CA SER A 100 20.50 3.27 2.07
C SER A 100 19.60 2.88 0.90
N TRP A 101 19.96 3.23 -0.33
CA TRP A 101 19.21 2.82 -1.53
C TRP A 101 19.21 1.30 -1.72
N ILE A 102 20.35 0.65 -1.49
CA ILE A 102 20.46 -0.81 -1.53
C ILE A 102 19.56 -1.43 -0.46
N VAL A 103 19.59 -0.91 0.77
CA VAL A 103 18.75 -1.39 1.88
C VAL A 103 17.26 -1.25 1.54
N ILE A 104 16.83 -0.12 0.96
CA ILE A 104 15.46 0.09 0.50
C ILE A 104 15.09 -0.94 -0.59
N ALA A 105 15.94 -1.12 -1.59
CA ALA A 105 15.72 -2.08 -2.67
C ALA A 105 15.62 -3.52 -2.16
N VAL A 106 16.53 -3.94 -1.28
CA VAL A 106 16.51 -5.28 -0.67
C VAL A 106 15.24 -5.48 0.17
N THR A 107 14.85 -4.49 0.96
CA THR A 107 13.63 -4.56 1.78
C THR A 107 12.38 -4.69 0.90
N LEU A 108 12.33 -3.96 -0.22
CA LEU A 108 11.26 -4.08 -1.21
C LEU A 108 11.24 -5.49 -1.84
N LEU A 109 12.40 -5.97 -2.30
CA LEU A 109 12.53 -7.29 -2.92
C LEU A 109 12.11 -8.43 -2.00
N ILE A 110 12.41 -8.33 -0.70
CA ILE A 110 11.97 -9.32 0.30
C ILE A 110 10.47 -9.19 0.58
N SER A 111 9.92 -7.97 0.57
CA SER A 111 8.50 -7.73 0.91
C SER A 111 7.52 -8.18 -0.17
N LEU A 112 7.93 -8.17 -1.44
CA LEU A 112 7.12 -8.61 -2.60
C LEU A 112 6.66 -10.08 -2.49
N PRO A 113 7.55 -11.09 -2.39
CA PRO A 113 7.13 -12.49 -2.37
C PRO A 113 6.27 -12.82 -1.16
N VAL A 114 6.55 -12.22 0.00
CA VAL A 114 5.73 -12.44 1.19
C VAL A 114 4.33 -11.82 1.03
N SER A 115 4.19 -10.74 0.26
CA SER A 115 2.88 -10.16 -0.05
C SER A 115 2.15 -10.98 -1.12
N TRP A 116 2.90 -11.58 -2.04
CA TRP A 116 2.38 -12.48 -3.07
C TRP A 116 1.76 -13.74 -2.47
N LEU A 117 2.39 -14.31 -1.44
CA LEU A 117 1.83 -15.47 -0.72
C LEU A 117 0.44 -15.19 -0.12
N ASN A 118 0.15 -13.94 0.23
CA ASN A 118 -1.17 -13.51 0.72
C ASN A 118 -2.14 -13.23 -0.42
N TRP A 119 -1.77 -12.35 -1.36
CA TRP A 119 -2.70 -11.80 -2.34
C TRP A 119 -2.74 -12.55 -3.67
N GLY A 120 -1.72 -13.35 -3.99
CA GLY A 120 -1.65 -14.15 -5.21
C GLY A 120 -2.67 -15.29 -5.26
N ARG A 121 -3.35 -15.58 -4.13
CA ARG A 121 -4.45 -16.56 -4.06
C ARG A 121 -5.82 -15.95 -4.34
N VAL A 122 -5.91 -14.62 -4.42
CA VAL A 122 -7.17 -13.93 -4.68
C VAL A 122 -7.49 -14.08 -6.17
N ILE A 123 -8.68 -14.61 -6.45
CA ILE A 123 -9.21 -14.78 -7.80
C ILE A 123 -10.43 -13.88 -7.91
N ILE A 124 -10.42 -12.96 -8.87
CA ILE A 124 -11.57 -12.11 -9.17
C ILE A 124 -12.57 -12.97 -9.94
N LYS A 125 -13.77 -13.13 -9.39
CA LYS A 125 -14.84 -13.91 -10.02
C LYS A 125 -15.96 -12.99 -10.49
N GLN A 126 -16.58 -13.36 -11.60
CA GLN A 126 -17.85 -12.77 -11.99
C GLN A 126 -18.97 -13.51 -11.25
N TYR A 127 -19.80 -12.74 -10.55
CA TYR A 127 -21.02 -13.21 -9.91
C TYR A 127 -22.23 -12.93 -10.82
N GLU A 128 -23.43 -13.22 -10.33
CA GLU A 128 -24.66 -12.80 -11.00
C GLU A 128 -24.63 -11.28 -11.26
N ASP A 129 -25.12 -10.89 -12.44
CA ASP A 129 -25.19 -9.49 -12.83
C ASP A 129 -26.04 -8.74 -11.81
N TRP A 130 -25.55 -7.58 -11.39
CA TRP A 130 -26.25 -6.73 -10.46
C TRP A 130 -27.35 -5.97 -11.19
N GLU A 131 -28.53 -5.98 -10.59
CA GLU A 131 -29.70 -5.22 -11.03
C GLU A 131 -30.11 -4.24 -9.92
N PRO A 132 -30.43 -2.97 -10.26
CA PRO A 132 -30.91 -2.00 -9.29
C PRO A 132 -32.32 -2.38 -8.81
N SER A 133 -32.58 -2.27 -7.50
CA SER A 133 -33.92 -2.48 -6.97
C SER A 133 -34.88 -1.36 -7.40
N GLN A 134 -36.19 -1.63 -7.33
CA GLN A 134 -37.23 -0.68 -7.78
C GLN A 134 -37.22 0.66 -7.03
N GLU A 135 -36.60 0.70 -5.85
CA GLU A 135 -36.47 1.90 -5.01
C GLU A 135 -35.32 2.82 -5.47
N CYS A 136 -34.46 2.35 -6.37
CA CYS A 136 -33.29 3.10 -6.85
C CYS A 136 -33.67 4.10 -7.95
N ILE A 137 -33.60 5.40 -7.63
CA ILE A 137 -33.89 6.49 -8.56
C ILE A 137 -32.66 6.79 -9.42
N GLY A 138 -32.83 6.96 -10.74
CA GLY A 138 -31.79 7.43 -11.66
C GLY A 138 -31.14 6.37 -12.55
N PHE A 139 -31.60 5.11 -12.48
CA PHE A 139 -31.19 4.04 -13.40
C PHE A 139 -32.20 3.86 -14.55
N PRO A 140 -31.75 3.50 -15.77
CA PRO A 140 -32.65 3.13 -16.86
C PRO A 140 -33.41 1.83 -16.52
N LYS A 141 -34.60 1.67 -17.11
CA LYS A 141 -35.39 0.43 -16.96
C LYS A 141 -34.59 -0.75 -17.54
N ASN A 142 -34.47 -1.84 -16.79
CA ASN A 142 -33.69 -3.05 -17.12
C ASN A 142 -32.17 -2.84 -17.22
N ALA A 143 -31.60 -1.94 -16.42
CA ALA A 143 -30.15 -1.81 -16.34
C ALA A 143 -29.53 -3.03 -15.63
N THR A 144 -28.63 -3.74 -16.30
CA THR A 144 -27.84 -4.84 -15.73
C THR A 144 -26.35 -4.48 -15.81
N TYR A 145 -25.61 -4.77 -14.74
CA TYR A 145 -24.17 -4.54 -14.69
C TYR A 145 -23.43 -5.78 -14.20
N PRO A 146 -22.33 -6.20 -14.86
CA PRO A 146 -21.57 -7.35 -14.41
C PRO A 146 -20.91 -7.08 -13.06
N ASN A 147 -21.04 -8.01 -12.13
CA ASN A 147 -20.51 -7.89 -10.78
C ASN A 147 -19.22 -8.71 -10.64
N TYR A 148 -18.13 -8.04 -10.26
CA TYR A 148 -16.83 -8.65 -10.03
C TYR A 148 -16.37 -8.43 -8.59
N ASP A 149 -16.04 -9.51 -7.90
CA ASP A 149 -15.45 -9.51 -6.54
C ASP A 149 -14.35 -10.58 -6.42
#